data_AF-A0A8J6NM57-F1
#
_entry.id   AF-A0A8J6NM57-F1
#
_cell.length_a   1.000
_cell.length_b   1.000
_cell.length_c   1.000
_cell.angle_alpha   90.00
_cell.angle_beta   90.00
_cell.angle_gamma   90.00
#
_symmetry.space_group_name_H-M   'P 1'
#
loop_
_entity.id
_entity.type
_entity.pdbx_description
1 polymer ?
#
loop_
_entity_poly.entity_id
_entity_poly.type
_entity_poly.pdbx_seq_one_letter_code
_entity_poly.pdbx_strand_id
1 'polypeptide(L)'
;MNETHPNSEEMNALMALAGLQRQVKSGASNYYWIAALSVINSLGALFDAGINFVIGLGFTQLVDGIAWGIAESIPDSATLIRALGIITSVGISILFVVFGYFAIKGHRWAFIVGMILYALDGFLLLAFQDWFGFGFHLFLLWGLFSGLKALKKLENFLPKNPADSAFPTDIEIN
;
A
#
# COMPACT_ATOMS: atom_id res chain seq x y z
N MET A 1 27.71 -5.33 -38.87
CA MET A 1 27.15 -5.19 -37.52
C MET A 1 26.56 -6.53 -37.16
N ASN A 2 27.14 -7.25 -36.21
CA ASN A 2 26.66 -8.58 -35.81
C ASN A 2 25.54 -8.37 -34.79
N GLU A 3 24.28 -8.49 -35.21
CA GLU A 3 23.15 -8.49 -34.29
C GLU A 3 23.18 -9.81 -33.50
N THR A 4 23.77 -9.74 -32.30
CA THR A 4 23.72 -10.84 -31.34
C THR A 4 22.30 -10.92 -30.79
N HIS A 5 21.46 -11.72 -31.44
CA HIS A 5 20.19 -12.12 -30.86
C HIS A 5 20.46 -12.87 -29.54
N PRO A 6 19.79 -12.50 -28.43
CA PRO A 6 19.94 -13.22 -27.17
C PRO A 6 19.65 -14.70 -27.38
N ASN A 7 20.47 -15.57 -26.79
CA ASN A 7 20.18 -17.00 -26.84
C ASN A 7 18.91 -17.31 -26.01
N SER A 8 18.32 -18.50 -26.18
CA SER A 8 17.06 -18.85 -25.50
C SER A 8 17.14 -18.78 -23.97
N GLU A 9 18.33 -18.98 -23.40
CA GLU A 9 18.56 -18.93 -21.94
C GLU A 9 18.57 -17.48 -21.43
N GLU A 10 19.26 -16.58 -22.12
CA GLU A 10 19.25 -15.14 -21.84
C GLU A 10 17.83 -14.56 -21.96
N MET A 11 17.09 -14.94 -23.01
CA MET A 11 15.70 -14.53 -23.19
C MET A 11 14.81 -14.97 -22.02
N ASN A 12 14.97 -16.22 -21.56
CA ASN A 12 14.24 -16.73 -20.40
C ASN A 12 14.59 -16.00 -19.10
N ALA A 13 15.86 -15.66 -18.89
CA ALA A 13 16.31 -14.89 -17.74
C ALA A 13 15.72 -13.47 -17.74
N LEU A 14 15.76 -12.77 -18.88
CA LEU A 14 15.16 -11.45 -19.06
C LEU A 14 13.66 -11.46 -18.77
N MET A 15 12.93 -12.45 -19.30
CA MET A 15 11.50 -12.62 -19.03
C MET A 15 11.21 -12.86 -17.54
N ALA A 16 12.06 -13.64 -16.86
CA ALA A 16 11.92 -13.88 -15.42
C ALA A 16 12.12 -12.59 -14.60
N LEU A 17 13.12 -11.78 -14.93
CA LEU A 17 13.39 -10.49 -14.28
C LEU A 17 12.23 -9.51 -14.49
N ALA A 18 11.76 -9.36 -15.73
CA ALA A 18 10.62 -8.51 -16.07
C ALA A 18 9.35 -8.96 -15.32
N GLY A 19 9.14 -10.27 -15.21
CA GLY A 19 8.04 -10.86 -14.44
C GLY A 19 8.11 -10.51 -12.94
N LEU A 20 9.31 -10.56 -12.34
CA LEU A 20 9.51 -10.17 -10.94
C LEU A 20 9.31 -8.67 -10.73
N GLN A 21 9.87 -7.81 -11.59
CA GLN A 21 9.66 -6.37 -11.53
C GLN A 21 8.18 -6.00 -11.63
N ARG A 22 7.43 -6.66 -12.53
CA ARG A 22 5.98 -6.47 -12.64
C ARG A 22 5.25 -6.87 -11.35
N GLN A 23 5.64 -7.99 -10.74
CA GLN A 23 5.06 -8.42 -9.46
C GLN A 23 5.37 -7.46 -8.31
N VAL A 24 6.59 -6.89 -8.25
CA VAL A 24 6.94 -5.84 -7.28
C VAL A 24 6.01 -4.64 -7.44
N LYS A 25 5.88 -4.12 -8.67
CA LYS A 25 5.01 -2.96 -8.95
C LYS A 25 3.54 -3.24 -8.65
N SER A 26 3.04 -4.41 -9.04
CA SER A 26 1.66 -4.84 -8.77
C SER A 26 1.39 -5.03 -7.28
N GLY A 27 2.37 -5.51 -6.50
CA GLY A 27 2.24 -5.61 -5.05
C GLY A 27 2.25 -4.23 -4.40
N ALA A 28 3.21 -3.37 -4.79
CA ALA A 28 3.35 -2.01 -4.29
C ALA A 28 2.13 -1.13 -4.62
N SER A 29 1.47 -1.34 -5.77
CA SER A 29 0.29 -0.57 -6.16
C SER A 29 -0.90 -0.74 -5.21
N ASN A 30 -0.91 -1.78 -4.38
CA ASN A 30 -1.91 -1.93 -3.32
C ASN A 30 -1.86 -0.78 -2.31
N TYR A 31 -0.71 -0.15 -2.08
CA TYR A 31 -0.64 1.06 -1.25
C TYR A 31 -1.45 2.22 -1.84
N TYR A 32 -1.49 2.36 -3.17
CA TYR A 32 -2.35 3.36 -3.80
C TYR A 32 -3.82 3.00 -3.74
N TRP A 33 -4.17 1.71 -3.80
CA TRP A 33 -5.54 1.27 -3.52
C TRP A 33 -5.97 1.61 -2.10
N ILE A 34 -5.11 1.35 -1.11
CA ILE A 34 -5.36 1.74 0.29
C ILE A 34 -5.61 3.24 0.38
N ALA A 35 -4.73 4.07 -0.20
CA ALA A 35 -4.88 5.52 -0.17
C ALA A 35 -6.14 6.01 -0.91
N ALA A 36 -6.41 5.51 -2.11
CA ALA A 36 -7.57 5.92 -2.89
C ALA A 36 -8.89 5.56 -2.18
N LEU A 37 -8.99 4.35 -1.63
CA LEU A 37 -10.16 3.92 -0.88
C LEU A 37 -10.36 4.72 0.41
N SER A 38 -9.26 5.12 1.07
CA SER A 38 -9.32 5.99 2.26
C SER A 38 -9.92 7.37 1.93
N VAL A 39 -9.52 7.97 0.80
CA VAL A 39 -10.11 9.22 0.32
C VAL A 39 -11.58 9.04 -0.06
N ILE A 40 -11.92 8.01 -0.82
CA ILE A 40 -13.31 7.71 -1.21
C ILE A 40 -14.19 7.56 0.03
N ASN A 41 -13.71 6.86 1.05
CA ASN A 41 -14.42 6.69 2.31
C ASN A 41 -14.71 8.03 3.00
N SER A 42 -13.70 8.91 3.08
CA SER A 42 -13.87 10.25 3.68
C SER A 42 -14.82 11.15 2.87
N LEU A 43 -14.82 11.06 1.54
CA LEU A 43 -15.77 11.80 0.70
C LEU A 43 -17.20 11.29 0.89
N GLY A 44 -17.40 9.98 1.02
CA GLY A 44 -18.71 9.39 1.31
C GLY A 44 -19.33 9.92 2.61
N ALA A 45 -18.52 10.01 3.67
CA ALA A 45 -18.91 10.59 4.94
C ALA A 45 -19.23 12.10 4.85
N LEU A 46 -18.54 12.84 3.98
CA LEU A 46 -18.76 14.29 3.80
C LEU A 46 -20.07 14.61 3.09
N PHE A 47 -20.46 13.80 2.09
CA PHE A 47 -21.64 14.06 1.27
C PHE A 47 -22.93 13.41 1.79
N ASP A 48 -22.89 12.82 3.00
CA ASP A 48 -24.01 12.08 3.61
C ASP A 48 -24.67 11.11 2.61
N ALA A 49 -23.85 10.47 1.77
CA ALA A 49 -24.31 9.78 0.57
C ALA A 49 -25.13 8.52 0.88
N GLY A 50 -25.48 8.24 2.15
CA GLY A 50 -26.10 7.00 2.61
C GLY A 50 -25.20 5.77 2.48
N ILE A 51 -24.02 5.94 1.88
CA ILE A 51 -22.99 4.93 1.75
C ILE A 51 -22.11 5.06 2.99
N ASN A 52 -22.52 4.46 4.10
CA ASN A 52 -21.58 4.08 5.15
C ASN A 52 -20.69 2.99 4.56
N PHE A 53 -19.69 3.38 3.76
CA PHE A 53 -18.79 2.43 3.14
C PHE A 53 -17.93 1.88 4.27
N VAL A 54 -18.34 0.74 4.83
CA VAL A 54 -17.63 -0.02 5.88
C VAL A 54 -16.38 -0.69 5.26
N ILE A 55 -15.59 0.12 4.56
CA ILE A 55 -14.26 -0.19 4.04
C ILE A 55 -13.42 1.03 4.41
N GLY A 56 -13.35 1.30 5.71
CA GLY A 56 -12.58 2.37 6.29
C GLY A 56 -11.49 1.79 7.16
N LEU A 57 -10.28 2.33 7.03
CA LEU A 57 -9.15 2.03 7.90
C LEU A 57 -9.59 1.99 9.38
N GLY A 58 -9.11 1.02 10.15
CA GLY A 58 -9.51 0.87 11.55
C GLY A 58 -9.20 2.11 12.39
N PHE A 59 -8.16 2.85 12.03
CA PHE A 59 -7.80 4.11 12.68
C PHE A 59 -8.83 5.22 12.47
N THR A 60 -9.50 5.30 11.31
CA THR A 60 -10.56 6.31 11.13
C THR A 60 -11.76 6.00 12.02
N GLN A 61 -12.12 4.72 12.18
CA GLN A 61 -13.20 4.31 13.09
C GLN A 61 -12.85 4.62 14.56
N LEU A 62 -11.57 4.48 14.94
CA LEU A 62 -11.09 4.89 16.25
C LEU A 62 -11.24 6.40 16.49
N VAL A 63 -10.86 7.22 15.51
CA VAL A 63 -11.02 8.69 15.60
C VAL A 63 -12.50 9.07 15.69
N ASP A 64 -13.36 8.45 14.89
CA ASP A 64 -14.80 8.69 14.93
C ASP A 64 -15.42 8.29 16.28
N GLY A 65 -15.01 7.16 16.85
CA GLY A 65 -15.46 6.71 18.17
C GLY A 65 -15.06 7.68 19.30
N ILE A 66 -13.83 8.19 19.28
CA ILE A 66 -13.36 9.21 20.24
C ILE A 66 -14.15 10.52 20.04
N ALA A 67 -14.34 10.92 18.78
CA ALA A 67 -15.05 12.14 18.44
C ALA A 67 -16.50 12.11 18.92
N TRP A 68 -17.18 10.98 18.80
CA TRP A 68 -18.53 10.80 19.31
C TRP A 68 -18.62 11.00 20.83
N GLY A 69 -17.67 10.43 21.59
CA GLY A 69 -17.59 10.64 23.04
C GLY A 69 -17.34 12.10 23.45
N ILE A 70 -16.55 12.84 22.65
CA ILE A 70 -16.35 14.28 22.87
C ILE A 70 -17.64 15.06 22.54
N ALA A 71 -18.35 14.71 21.46
CA ALA A 71 -19.57 15.37 21.04
C ALA A 71 -20.69 15.33 22.09
N GLU A 72 -20.76 14.25 22.87
CA GLU A 72 -21.71 14.13 23.98
C GLU A 72 -21.45 15.16 25.10
N SER A 73 -20.19 15.58 25.26
CA SER A 73 -19.77 16.49 26.33
C SER A 73 -19.70 17.96 25.93
N ILE A 74 -19.59 18.26 24.62
CA ILE A 74 -19.42 19.63 24.09
C ILE A 74 -20.46 19.90 23.00
N PRO A 75 -21.50 20.70 23.30
CA PRO A 75 -22.43 21.21 22.29
C PRO A 75 -21.70 21.93 21.16
N ASP A 76 -22.19 21.79 19.92
CA ASP A 76 -21.64 22.42 18.69
C ASP A 76 -20.23 21.97 18.24
N SER A 77 -19.73 20.83 18.72
CA SER A 77 -18.43 20.25 18.30
C SER A 77 -18.46 19.55 16.92
N ALA A 78 -19.62 19.46 16.26
CA ALA A 78 -19.81 18.70 15.01
C ALA A 78 -18.85 19.13 13.87
N THR A 79 -18.60 20.44 13.72
CA THR A 79 -17.67 20.96 12.70
C THR A 79 -16.23 20.56 12.99
N LEU A 80 -15.81 20.62 14.26
CA LEU A 80 -14.47 20.23 14.69
C LEU A 80 -14.23 18.73 14.45
N ILE A 81 -15.20 17.89 14.80
CA ILE A 81 -15.15 16.44 14.61
C ILE A 81 -14.99 16.08 13.14
N ARG A 82 -15.81 16.68 12.27
CA ARG A 82 -15.71 16.48 10.81
C ARG A 82 -14.35 16.90 10.26
N ALA A 83 -13.82 18.04 10.72
CA ALA A 83 -12.51 18.52 10.29
C ALA A 83 -11.39 17.54 10.70
N LEU A 84 -11.42 17.01 11.92
CA LEU A 84 -10.45 16.02 12.39
C LEU A 84 -10.50 14.75 11.55
N GLY A 85 -11.70 14.21 11.27
CA GLY A 85 -11.86 13.02 10.43
C GLY A 85 -11.26 13.19 9.03
N ILE A 86 -11.51 14.33 8.38
CA ILE A 86 -10.96 14.64 7.05
C ILE A 86 -9.43 14.77 7.10
N ILE A 87 -8.89 15.52 8.06
CA ILE A 87 -7.44 15.72 8.21
C ILE A 87 -6.74 14.38 8.43
N THR A 88 -7.30 13.53 9.30
CA THR A 88 -6.78 12.19 9.55
C THR A 88 -6.81 11.33 8.29
N SER A 89 -7.94 11.29 7.57
CA SER A 89 -8.05 10.47 6.36
C SER A 89 -7.06 10.92 5.27
N VAL A 90 -6.95 12.23 5.03
CA VAL A 90 -5.99 12.78 4.06
C VAL A 90 -4.56 12.46 4.50
N GLY A 91 -4.24 12.63 5.78
CA GLY A 91 -2.92 12.33 6.32
C GLY A 91 -2.50 10.87 6.11
N ILE A 92 -3.40 9.92 6.41
CA ILE A 92 -3.12 8.49 6.21
C ILE A 92 -3.03 8.13 4.73
N SER A 93 -3.88 8.73 3.90
CA SER A 93 -3.83 8.54 2.44
C SER A 93 -2.48 8.96 1.87
N ILE A 94 -1.97 10.14 2.27
CA ILE A 94 -0.64 10.62 1.88
C ILE A 94 0.45 9.67 2.37
N LEU A 95 0.37 9.20 3.60
CA LEU A 95 1.33 8.24 4.16
C LEU A 95 1.42 6.96 3.31
N PHE A 96 0.29 6.38 2.91
CA PHE A 96 0.29 5.19 2.06
C PHE A 96 0.74 5.50 0.63
N VAL A 97 0.44 6.68 0.07
CA VAL A 97 1.03 7.12 -1.21
C VAL A 97 2.56 7.16 -1.14
N VAL A 98 3.13 7.66 -0.03
CA VAL A 98 4.58 7.69 0.19
C VAL A 98 5.16 6.28 0.26
N PHE A 99 4.51 5.36 0.99
CA PHE A 99 4.94 3.95 0.98
C PHE A 99 4.86 3.32 -0.41
N GLY A 100 3.78 3.56 -1.16
CA GLY A 100 3.64 3.12 -2.54
C GLY A 100 4.76 3.61 -3.45
N TYR A 101 5.09 4.90 -3.34
CA TYR A 101 6.16 5.53 -4.11
C TYR A 101 7.51 4.85 -3.86
N PHE A 102 7.91 4.70 -2.58
CA PHE A 102 9.18 4.07 -2.25
C PHE A 102 9.17 2.55 -2.52
N ALA A 103 8.03 1.87 -2.36
CA ALA A 103 7.90 0.44 -2.64
C ALA A 103 8.06 0.12 -4.14
N ILE A 104 7.51 0.96 -5.03
CA ILE A 104 7.68 0.79 -6.49
C ILE A 104 9.14 0.93 -6.91
N LYS A 105 9.90 1.80 -6.23
CA LYS A 105 11.35 1.96 -6.41
C LYS A 105 12.18 0.84 -5.78
N GLY A 106 11.54 -0.21 -5.26
CA GLY A 106 12.23 -1.35 -4.68
C GLY A 106 12.80 -1.11 -3.27
N HIS A 107 12.40 -0.04 -2.57
CA HIS A 107 12.82 0.15 -1.19
C HIS A 107 12.09 -0.81 -0.25
N ARG A 108 12.78 -1.87 0.20
CA ARG A 108 12.24 -2.90 1.11
C ARG A 108 11.60 -2.34 2.37
N TRP A 109 12.18 -1.28 2.96
CA TRP A 109 11.67 -0.70 4.21
C TRP A 109 10.23 -0.21 4.06
N ALA A 110 9.86 0.33 2.88
CA ALA A 110 8.52 0.85 2.63
C ALA A 110 7.47 -0.27 2.60
N PHE A 111 7.81 -1.44 2.05
CA PHE A 111 6.97 -2.64 2.17
C PHE A 111 6.81 -3.06 3.63
N ILE A 112 7.90 -3.18 4.38
CA ILE A 112 7.85 -3.74 5.75
C ILE A 112 7.11 -2.80 6.70
N VAL A 113 7.49 -1.53 6.75
CA VAL A 113 6.90 -0.55 7.66
C VAL A 113 5.42 -0.33 7.32
N GLY A 114 5.10 -0.12 6.04
CA GLY A 114 3.71 0.07 5.63
C GLY A 114 2.84 -1.17 5.87
N MET A 115 3.35 -2.39 5.66
CA MET A 115 2.63 -3.63 6.00
C MET A 115 2.37 -3.74 7.50
N ILE A 116 3.33 -3.40 8.35
CA ILE A 116 3.16 -3.44 9.81
C ILE A 116 2.06 -2.46 10.22
N LEU A 117 2.14 -1.21 9.76
CA LEU A 117 1.13 -0.19 10.08
C LEU A 117 -0.25 -0.61 9.59
N TYR A 118 -0.34 -1.13 8.37
CA TYR A 118 -1.61 -1.56 7.79
C TYR A 118 -2.18 -2.82 8.48
N ALA A 119 -1.32 -3.73 8.97
CA ALA A 119 -1.76 -4.87 9.78
C ALA A 119 -2.26 -4.45 11.17
N LEU A 120 -1.57 -3.51 11.82
CA LEU A 120 -2.04 -2.94 13.09
C LEU A 120 -3.39 -2.24 12.91
N ASP A 121 -3.56 -1.51 11.82
CA ASP A 121 -4.84 -0.90 11.45
C ASP A 121 -5.93 -1.95 11.24
N GLY A 122 -5.62 -3.04 10.54
CA GLY A 122 -6.53 -4.18 10.40
C GLY A 122 -6.95 -4.80 11.73
N PHE A 123 -6.05 -4.90 12.72
CA PHE A 123 -6.43 -5.40 14.05
C PHE A 123 -7.40 -4.47 14.80
N LEU A 124 -7.36 -3.15 14.55
CA LEU A 124 -8.37 -2.24 15.12
C LEU A 124 -9.77 -2.58 14.62
N LEU A 125 -9.92 -3.03 13.37
CA LEU A 125 -11.22 -3.44 12.81
C LEU A 125 -11.87 -4.60 13.56
N LEU A 126 -11.06 -5.50 14.12
CA LEU A 126 -11.58 -6.57 14.96
C LEU A 126 -12.23 -6.03 16.25
N ALA A 127 -11.69 -4.95 16.82
CA ALA A 127 -12.28 -4.29 17.98
C ALA A 127 -13.65 -3.67 17.66
N PHE A 128 -13.84 -3.23 16.42
CA PHE A 128 -15.12 -2.70 15.91
C PHE A 128 -16.01 -3.78 15.28
N GLN A 129 -15.61 -5.06 15.35
CA GLN A 129 -16.32 -6.20 14.74
C GLN A 129 -16.54 -6.07 13.22
N ASP A 130 -15.70 -5.30 12.54
CA ASP A 130 -15.74 -5.10 11.10
C ASP A 130 -14.99 -6.23 10.38
N TRP A 131 -15.68 -7.37 10.25
CA TRP A 131 -15.13 -8.57 9.61
C TRP A 131 -14.87 -8.39 8.12
N PHE A 132 -15.70 -7.57 7.45
CA PHE A 132 -15.55 -7.31 6.02
C PHE A 132 -14.31 -6.45 5.76
N GLY A 133 -14.16 -5.35 6.50
CA GLY A 133 -12.98 -4.50 6.47
C GLY A 133 -11.71 -5.28 6.81
N PHE A 134 -11.75 -6.16 7.83
CA PHE A 134 -10.63 -7.01 8.19
C PHE A 134 -10.24 -7.98 7.06
N GLY A 135 -11.21 -8.64 6.44
CA GLY A 135 -10.97 -9.51 5.28
C GLY A 135 -10.34 -8.75 4.10
N PHE A 136 -10.81 -7.53 3.85
CA PHE A 136 -10.24 -6.66 2.83
C PHE A 136 -8.79 -6.23 3.16
N HIS A 137 -8.48 -5.98 4.43
CA HIS A 137 -7.11 -5.72 4.88
C HIS A 137 -6.19 -6.91 4.62
N LEU A 138 -6.64 -8.14 4.90
CA LEU A 138 -5.87 -9.35 4.61
C LEU A 138 -5.60 -9.52 3.10
N PHE A 139 -6.59 -9.20 2.25
CA PHE A 139 -6.42 -9.25 0.81
C PHE A 139 -5.33 -8.28 0.31
N LEU A 140 -5.36 -7.03 0.76
CA LEU A 140 -4.34 -6.04 0.36
C LEU A 140 -2.97 -6.36 0.98
N LEU A 141 -2.92 -6.84 2.23
CA LEU A 141 -1.69 -7.37 2.87
C LEU A 141 -1.07 -8.51 2.07
N TRP A 142 -1.90 -9.42 1.56
CA TRP A 142 -1.43 -10.53 0.74
C TRP A 142 -0.76 -10.03 -0.54
N GLY A 143 -1.36 -9.04 -1.20
CA GLY A 143 -0.78 -8.41 -2.38
C GLY A 143 0.53 -7.69 -2.07
N LEU A 144 0.61 -6.95 -0.97
CA LEU A 144 1.85 -6.30 -0.49
C LEU A 144 2.95 -7.34 -0.20
N PHE A 145 2.60 -8.41 0.51
CA PHE A 145 3.52 -9.51 0.81
C PHE A 145 4.04 -10.20 -0.46
N SER A 146 3.16 -10.40 -1.45
CA SER A 146 3.54 -10.94 -2.76
C SER A 146 4.56 -10.04 -3.47
N GLY A 147 4.35 -8.72 -3.43
CA GLY A 147 5.32 -7.73 -3.94
C GLY A 147 6.67 -7.78 -3.21
N LEU A 148 6.66 -7.82 -1.88
CA LEU A 148 7.89 -7.94 -1.07
C LEU A 148 8.65 -9.25 -1.36
N LYS A 149 7.93 -10.37 -1.55
CA LYS A 149 8.54 -11.64 -1.92
C LYS A 149 9.17 -11.58 -3.31
N ALA A 150 8.51 -10.93 -4.27
CA ALA A 150 9.06 -10.70 -5.60
C ALA A 150 10.32 -9.81 -5.56
N LEU A 151 10.31 -8.77 -4.72
CA LEU A 151 11.45 -7.86 -4.54
C LEU A 151 12.65 -8.60 -3.95
N LYS A 152 12.43 -9.45 -2.94
CA LYS A 152 13.47 -10.30 -2.38
C LYS A 152 14.09 -11.24 -3.41
N LYS A 153 13.27 -11.83 -4.28
CA LYS A 153 13.76 -12.67 -5.39
C LYS A 153 14.56 -11.83 -6.39
N LEU A 154 14.03 -10.68 -6.80
CA LEU A 154 14.67 -9.80 -7.78
C LEU A 154 16.08 -9.38 -7.32
N GLU A 155 16.22 -8.95 -6.06
CA GLU A 155 17.53 -8.57 -5.51
C GLU A 155 18.53 -9.73 -5.39
N ASN A 156 18.06 -10.98 -5.35
CA ASN A 156 18.96 -12.13 -5.41
C ASN A 156 19.44 -12.43 -6.83
N PHE A 157 18.70 -11.99 -7.86
CA PHE A 157 19.11 -12.12 -9.25
C PHE A 157 20.01 -10.98 -9.71
N LEU A 158 19.91 -9.78 -9.11
CA LEU A 158 20.79 -8.69 -9.46
C LEU A 158 22.22 -8.99 -9.01
N PRO A 159 23.23 -8.73 -9.86
CA PRO A 159 24.62 -8.90 -9.48
C PRO A 159 24.93 -7.97 -8.30
N LYS A 160 25.46 -8.53 -7.21
CA LYS A 160 25.85 -7.75 -6.01
C LYS A 160 27.06 -6.85 -6.26
N ASN A 161 27.74 -7.01 -7.39
CA ASN A 161 28.91 -6.24 -7.80
C ASN A 161 28.76 -5.84 -9.29
N PRO A 162 28.78 -4.55 -9.67
CA PRO A 162 28.56 -4.08 -11.04
C PRO A 162 29.63 -4.54 -12.06
N ALA A 163 30.71 -5.17 -11.61
CA ALA A 163 31.75 -5.76 -12.46
C ALA A 163 31.44 -7.19 -12.94
N ASP A 164 30.36 -7.81 -12.47
CA ASP A 164 29.94 -9.16 -12.90
C ASP A 164 29.12 -9.03 -14.20
N SER A 165 29.83 -8.91 -15.31
CA SER A 165 29.38 -8.45 -16.63
C SER A 165 28.45 -9.40 -17.41
N ALA A 166 27.84 -10.37 -16.73
CA ALA A 166 26.85 -11.27 -17.33
C ALA A 166 25.43 -10.68 -17.36
N PHE A 167 25.21 -9.52 -16.74
CA PHE A 167 23.92 -8.86 -16.67
C PHE A 167 23.85 -7.62 -17.60
N PRO A 168 22.74 -7.46 -18.34
CA PRO A 168 22.49 -6.24 -19.11
C PRO A 168 22.51 -5.01 -18.17
N THR A 169 23.45 -4.09 -18.43
CA THR A 169 23.64 -2.86 -17.64
C THR A 169 22.58 -1.80 -17.88
N ASP A 170 21.65 -2.03 -18.82
CA ASP A 170 20.52 -1.16 -19.14
C ASP A 170 19.32 -1.36 -18.19
N ILE A 171 19.33 -2.41 -17.36
CA ILE A 171 18.31 -2.64 -16.32
C ILE A 171 18.78 -2.03 -14.99
N GLU A 172 19.03 -0.72 -14.98
CA GLU A 172 19.22 0.01 -13.73
C GLU A 172 17.87 0.19 -13.03
N ILE A 173 17.80 -0.23 -11.76
CA ILE A 173 16.64 0.01 -10.90
C ILE A 173 16.76 1.43 -10.34
N ASN A 174 16.07 2.38 -10.97
CA ASN A 174 15.90 3.76 -10.49
C ASN A 174 14.59 3.93 -9.69
#